data_AF-U6MV15-F1
#
_entry.id   AF-U6MV15-F1
#
_cell.length_a   1.000
_cell.length_b   1.000
_cell.length_c   1.000
_cell.angle_alpha   90.00
_cell.angle_beta   90.00
_cell.angle_gamma   90.00
#
_symmetry.space_group_name_H-M   'P 1'
#
loop_
_entity.id
_entity.type
_entity.pdbx_description
1 polymer ?
#
loop_
_entity_poly.entity_id
_entity_poly.type
_entity_poly.pdbx_seq_one_letter_code
_entity_poly.pdbx_strand_id
1 'polypeptide(L)'
;MTVPWALSRVNIRHSDALTQVGQEAVLKAPLMRPGDLIKVAVGLAKLGVCPPSLRERLSEVLLHALKEAPSLQFRGCMHPVAAIGLYTQPLKMFVMERFSNLRRIPYPVRRPSPFHWEVSDCLAALGVAHRNTFHWGCFWIDIGEAEDKRRCIFVDGPAAFYTSTTQYTEPVKLQHRVLSDLGWDIRRVRWFDWVGLKDKEDKLKFLKELRAAPPLPSLLPDPTHPLSEEEVLQRLRLVKQRQQQQQEEAAAAAAASSGSAVDLDL
;
A
#
# COMPACT_ATOMS: atom_id res chain seq x y z
N MET A 1 -22.96 5.24 8.52
CA MET A 1 -21.74 4.72 7.89
C MET A 1 -21.01 5.90 7.27
N THR A 2 -19.70 6.06 7.45
CA THR A 2 -18.98 7.26 7.00
C THR A 2 -18.43 7.06 5.58
N VAL A 3 -18.90 7.87 4.63
CA VAL A 3 -18.57 7.73 3.18
C VAL A 3 -17.06 7.73 2.92
N PRO A 4 -16.24 8.65 3.47
CA PRO A 4 -14.79 8.65 3.23
C PRO A 4 -14.11 7.38 3.73
N TRP A 5 -14.57 6.81 4.84
CA TRP A 5 -14.04 5.57 5.37
C TRP A 5 -14.33 4.40 4.41
N ALA A 6 -15.56 4.28 3.92
CA ALA A 6 -15.96 3.24 2.98
C ALA A 6 -15.16 3.31 1.68
N LEU A 7 -15.06 4.50 1.07
CA LEU A 7 -14.28 4.71 -0.15
C LEU A 7 -12.79 4.42 0.05
N SER A 8 -12.22 4.74 1.22
CA SER A 8 -10.82 4.43 1.54
C SER A 8 -10.53 2.93 1.70
N ARG A 9 -11.55 2.07 1.84
CA ARG A 9 -11.37 0.61 1.89
C ARG A 9 -11.22 0.00 0.50
N VAL A 10 -11.69 0.71 -0.51
CA VAL A 10 -11.67 0.32 -1.93
C VAL A 10 -10.89 1.31 -2.78
N ASN A 11 -10.06 2.16 -2.15
CA ASN A 11 -9.19 3.16 -2.80
C ASN A 11 -9.87 4.01 -3.89
N ILE A 12 -11.16 4.36 -3.73
CA ILE A 12 -11.86 5.25 -4.66
C ILE A 12 -11.63 6.69 -4.22
N ARG A 13 -11.06 7.50 -5.11
CA ARG A 13 -10.67 8.89 -4.82
C ARG A 13 -11.40 9.86 -5.75
N HIS A 14 -12.39 10.56 -5.19
CA HIS A 14 -13.06 11.70 -5.83
C HIS A 14 -12.79 12.97 -5.02
N SER A 15 -11.70 13.67 -5.34
CA SER A 15 -11.16 14.75 -4.51
C SER A 15 -12.18 15.83 -4.17
N ASP A 16 -12.95 16.32 -5.15
CA ASP A 16 -13.88 17.43 -4.95
C ASP A 16 -15.06 17.05 -4.05
N ALA A 17 -15.71 15.92 -4.38
CA ALA A 17 -16.82 15.40 -3.58
C ALA A 17 -16.37 15.06 -2.14
N LEU A 18 -15.19 14.46 -1.98
CA LEU A 18 -14.62 14.15 -0.66
C LEU A 18 -14.25 15.40 0.12
N THR A 19 -13.78 16.45 -0.55
CA THR A 19 -13.50 17.75 0.07
C THR A 19 -14.79 18.36 0.63
N GLN A 20 -15.87 18.35 -0.15
CA GLN A 20 -17.20 18.81 0.30
C GLN A 20 -17.71 18.00 1.50
N VAL A 21 -17.60 16.67 1.45
CA VAL A 21 -17.96 15.80 2.58
C VAL A 21 -17.12 16.14 3.82
N GLY A 22 -15.83 16.44 3.65
CA GLY A 22 -14.97 16.87 4.75
C GLY A 22 -15.38 18.22 5.34
N GLN A 23 -15.71 19.20 4.51
CA GLN A 23 -16.21 20.50 4.95
C GLN A 23 -17.51 20.36 5.73
N GLU A 24 -18.43 19.53 5.25
CA GLU A 24 -19.70 19.26 5.91
C GLU A 24 -19.50 18.53 7.25
N ALA A 25 -18.54 17.60 7.32
CA ALA A 25 -18.18 16.91 8.55
C ALA A 25 -17.61 17.87 9.61
N VAL A 26 -16.87 18.91 9.21
CA VAL A 26 -16.42 19.97 10.13
C VAL A 26 -17.62 20.73 10.70
N LEU A 27 -18.55 21.16 9.85
CA LEU A 27 -19.73 21.93 10.28
C LEU A 27 -20.63 21.11 11.23
N LYS A 28 -20.76 19.82 10.97
CA LYS A 28 -21.60 18.90 11.75
C LYS A 28 -20.85 18.20 12.88
N ALA A 29 -19.57 18.50 13.11
CA ALA A 29 -18.76 17.82 14.11
C ALA A 29 -19.40 17.76 15.52
N PRO A 30 -20.08 18.80 16.04
CA PRO A 30 -20.75 18.74 17.34
C PRO A 30 -21.88 17.69 17.42
N LEU A 31 -22.44 17.29 16.28
CA LEU A 31 -23.51 16.30 16.17
C LEU A 31 -22.98 14.88 15.90
N MET A 32 -21.68 14.74 15.68
CA MET A 32 -21.05 13.48 15.31
C MET A 32 -20.45 12.77 16.53
N ARG A 33 -20.56 11.44 16.55
CA ARG A 33 -19.80 10.62 17.51
C ARG A 33 -18.30 10.73 17.20
N PRO A 34 -17.41 10.78 18.22
CA PRO A 34 -15.97 10.87 17.99
C PRO A 34 -15.43 9.79 17.04
N GLY A 35 -15.88 8.54 17.21
CA GLY A 35 -15.51 7.44 16.32
C GLY A 35 -15.86 7.64 14.84
N ASP A 36 -16.95 8.34 14.53
CA ASP A 36 -17.35 8.63 13.15
C ASP A 36 -16.50 9.78 12.57
N LEU A 37 -16.22 10.81 13.36
CA LEU A 37 -15.34 11.91 12.96
C LEU A 37 -13.91 11.42 12.70
N ILE A 38 -13.38 10.53 13.56
CA ILE A 38 -12.10 9.84 13.35
C ILE A 38 -12.10 9.10 12.00
N LYS A 39 -13.15 8.31 11.72
CA LYS A 39 -13.26 7.55 10.47
C LYS A 39 -13.28 8.45 9.23
N VAL A 40 -13.98 9.59 9.30
CA VAL A 40 -13.98 10.60 8.23
C VAL A 40 -12.57 11.13 8.01
N ALA A 41 -11.92 11.63 9.05
CA ALA A 41 -10.59 12.22 8.96
C ALA A 41 -9.54 11.22 8.44
N VAL A 42 -9.50 10.01 8.99
CA VAL A 42 -8.57 8.97 8.54
C VAL A 42 -8.89 8.53 7.10
N GLY A 43 -10.16 8.43 6.74
CA GLY A 43 -10.58 8.12 5.37
C GLY A 43 -10.09 9.17 4.37
N LEU A 44 -10.29 10.45 4.68
CA LEU A 44 -9.81 11.58 3.87
C LEU A 44 -8.28 11.59 3.75
N ALA A 45 -7.56 11.36 4.86
CA ALA A 45 -6.10 11.29 4.87
C ALA A 45 -5.59 10.14 3.98
N LYS A 46 -6.17 8.94 4.09
CA LYS A 46 -5.80 7.78 3.27
C LYS A 46 -6.04 7.99 1.78
N LEU A 47 -7.03 8.81 1.43
CA LEU A 47 -7.38 9.17 0.05
C LEU A 47 -6.62 10.41 -0.44
N GLY A 48 -5.73 11.00 0.38
CA GLY A 48 -4.98 12.20 0.00
C GLY A 48 -5.87 13.41 -0.26
N VAL A 49 -7.01 13.52 0.43
CA VAL A 49 -7.97 14.63 0.29
C VAL A 49 -7.97 15.48 1.55
N CYS A 50 -6.91 16.29 1.70
CA CYS A 50 -6.71 17.15 2.87
C CYS A 50 -6.08 18.49 2.47
N PRO A 51 -6.78 19.36 1.71
CA PRO A 51 -6.27 20.69 1.41
C PRO A 51 -6.00 21.46 2.73
N PRO A 52 -5.02 22.39 2.75
CA PRO A 52 -4.55 23.01 3.99
C PRO A 52 -5.67 23.60 4.88
N SER A 53 -6.65 24.27 4.29
CA SER A 53 -7.79 24.85 5.01
C SER A 53 -8.70 23.79 5.66
N LEU A 54 -8.95 22.68 4.96
CA LEU A 54 -9.73 21.57 5.50
C LEU A 54 -8.95 20.83 6.59
N ARG A 55 -7.64 20.66 6.39
CA ARG A 55 -6.72 20.02 7.34
C ARG A 55 -6.73 20.71 8.71
N GLU A 56 -6.63 22.03 8.72
CA GLU A 56 -6.64 22.84 9.94
C GLU A 56 -7.96 22.70 10.68
N ARG A 57 -9.07 22.93 9.98
CA ARG A 57 -10.42 22.86 10.56
C ARG A 57 -10.78 21.46 11.05
N LEU A 58 -10.44 20.40 10.30
CA LEU A 58 -10.64 19.01 10.74
C LEU A 58 -9.81 18.69 11.98
N SER A 59 -8.57 19.17 12.05
CA SER A 59 -7.71 18.91 13.21
C SER A 59 -8.25 19.59 14.47
N GLU A 60 -8.78 20.80 14.35
CA GLU A 60 -9.40 21.53 15.46
C GLU A 60 -10.63 20.78 16.01
N VAL A 61 -11.59 20.42 15.15
CA VAL A 61 -12.79 19.70 15.61
C VAL A 61 -12.47 18.30 16.14
N LEU A 62 -11.47 17.62 15.58
CA LEU A 62 -10.97 16.34 16.10
C LEU A 62 -10.37 16.50 17.49
N LEU A 63 -9.56 17.53 17.73
CA LEU A 63 -8.94 17.75 19.04
C LEU A 63 -10.01 17.87 20.14
N HIS A 64 -11.09 18.62 19.87
CA HIS A 64 -12.22 18.71 20.78
C HIS A 64 -12.93 17.37 20.96
N ALA A 65 -13.27 16.68 19.87
CA ALA A 65 -13.97 15.40 19.95
C ALA A 65 -13.15 14.30 20.64
N LEU A 66 -11.82 14.32 20.49
CA LEU A 66 -10.94 13.31 21.07
C LEU A 66 -10.73 13.47 22.57
N LYS A 67 -10.83 14.68 23.15
CA LYS A 67 -10.72 14.88 24.61
C LYS A 67 -11.69 13.98 25.38
N GLU A 68 -12.91 13.83 24.88
CA GLU A 68 -13.97 13.03 25.49
C GLU A 68 -14.10 11.61 24.92
N ALA A 69 -13.29 11.24 23.91
CA ALA A 69 -13.43 9.95 23.24
C ALA A 69 -12.99 8.78 24.14
N PRO A 70 -13.76 7.68 24.25
CA PRO A 70 -13.31 6.49 24.97
C PRO A 70 -12.07 5.84 24.35
N SER A 71 -11.23 5.18 25.16
CA SER A 71 -9.95 4.58 24.72
C SER A 71 -10.09 3.62 23.53
N LEU A 72 -11.20 2.89 23.44
CA LEU A 72 -11.46 1.97 22.32
C LEU A 72 -11.62 2.72 20.99
N GLN A 73 -12.31 3.87 21.00
CA GLN A 73 -12.52 4.70 19.81
C GLN A 73 -11.25 5.47 19.47
N PHE A 74 -10.54 5.96 20.49
CA PHE A 74 -9.31 6.74 20.36
C PHE A 74 -8.24 6.01 19.51
N ARG A 75 -8.12 4.68 19.62
CA ARG A 75 -7.18 3.88 18.80
C ARG A 75 -7.30 4.14 17.31
N GLY A 76 -8.48 4.46 16.81
CA GLY A 76 -8.72 4.74 15.40
C GLY A 76 -7.99 5.98 14.87
N CYS A 77 -7.61 6.95 15.74
CA CYS A 77 -6.93 8.17 15.31
C CYS A 77 -5.43 7.95 15.00
N MET A 78 -4.87 6.81 15.36
CA MET A 78 -3.43 6.53 15.25
C MET A 78 -2.98 6.05 13.87
N HIS A 79 -3.79 6.28 12.83
CA HIS A 79 -3.40 5.89 11.48
C HIS A 79 -2.20 6.74 11.01
N PRO A 80 -1.07 6.15 10.59
CA PRO A 80 0.17 6.90 10.31
C PRO A 80 -0.02 8.03 9.30
N VAL A 81 -0.77 7.78 8.22
CA VAL A 81 -1.06 8.79 7.19
C VAL A 81 -1.83 9.99 7.77
N ALA A 82 -2.79 9.76 8.68
CA ALA A 82 -3.55 10.85 9.28
C ALA A 82 -2.67 11.62 10.29
N ALA A 83 -1.92 10.91 11.12
CA ALA A 83 -1.03 11.52 12.10
C ALA A 83 0.07 12.37 11.44
N ILE A 84 0.58 11.96 10.29
CA ILE A 84 1.65 12.69 9.60
C ILE A 84 1.09 13.78 8.68
N GLY A 85 0.10 13.45 7.85
CA GLY A 85 -0.40 14.32 6.78
C GLY A 85 -1.59 15.21 7.13
N LEU A 86 -2.45 14.80 8.08
CA LEU A 86 -3.66 15.55 8.43
C LEU A 86 -3.51 16.34 9.73
N TYR A 87 -2.99 15.73 10.79
CA TYR A 87 -3.05 16.36 12.11
C TYR A 87 -2.16 17.61 12.17
N THR A 88 -2.67 18.70 12.73
CA THR A 88 -1.86 19.85 13.11
C THR A 88 -1.02 19.52 14.34
N GLN A 89 0.03 20.31 14.60
CA GLN A 89 0.95 20.06 15.71
C GLN A 89 0.25 19.91 17.07
N PRO A 90 -0.75 20.76 17.45
CA PRO A 90 -1.47 20.57 18.71
C PRO A 90 -2.17 19.22 18.82
N LEU A 91 -2.82 18.79 17.73
CA LEU A 91 -3.50 17.49 17.69
C LEU A 91 -2.49 16.33 17.73
N LYS A 92 -1.36 16.42 17.03
CA LYS A 92 -0.30 15.40 17.09
C LYS A 92 0.21 15.22 18.51
N MET A 93 0.55 16.31 19.20
CA MET A 93 1.04 16.26 20.57
C MET A 93 0.04 15.59 21.51
N PHE A 94 -1.21 16.06 21.49
CA PHE A 94 -2.29 15.46 22.29
C PHE A 94 -2.47 13.96 22.01
N VAL A 95 -2.45 13.57 20.74
CA VAL A 95 -2.66 12.18 20.34
C VAL A 95 -1.50 11.29 20.83
N MET A 96 -0.26 11.75 20.67
CA MET A 96 0.94 10.99 21.06
C MET A 96 1.07 10.85 22.57
N GLU A 97 0.81 11.92 23.33
CA GLU A 97 0.82 11.90 24.81
C GLU A 97 -0.17 10.87 25.33
N ARG A 98 -1.40 10.87 24.81
CA ARG A 98 -2.45 9.94 25.22
C ARG A 98 -2.20 8.49 24.77
N PHE A 99 -1.53 8.28 23.63
CA PHE A 99 -1.28 6.95 23.09
C PHE A 99 -0.15 6.18 23.79
N SER A 100 0.78 6.87 24.46
CA SER A 100 1.99 6.29 25.09
C SER A 100 1.76 5.09 26.02
N ASN A 101 0.52 4.81 26.42
CA ASN A 101 0.11 3.71 27.30
C ASN A 101 -0.48 2.47 26.58
N LEU A 102 -0.41 2.37 25.26
CA LEU A 102 -1.03 1.27 24.50
C LEU A 102 -0.06 0.12 24.18
N ARG A 103 -0.47 -1.12 24.54
CA ARG A 103 0.32 -2.35 24.38
C ARG A 103 0.66 -2.64 22.91
N ARG A 104 1.80 -3.33 22.70
CA ARG A 104 2.30 -3.82 21.40
C ARG A 104 1.20 -4.51 20.59
N ILE A 105 1.02 -4.09 19.35
CA ILE A 105 0.14 -4.75 18.38
C ILE A 105 0.94 -5.89 17.72
N PRO A 106 0.47 -7.14 17.72
CA PRO A 106 1.12 -8.22 17.00
C PRO A 106 1.09 -7.93 15.50
N TYR A 107 2.26 -8.01 14.85
CA TYR A 107 2.36 -7.85 13.42
C TYR A 107 1.95 -9.14 12.71
N PRO A 108 1.01 -9.10 11.75
CA PRO A 108 0.65 -10.28 10.98
C PRO A 108 1.86 -10.74 10.15
N VAL A 109 2.09 -12.05 10.11
CA VAL A 109 3.12 -12.65 9.25
C VAL A 109 2.74 -12.37 7.80
N ARG A 110 3.61 -11.65 7.07
CA ARG A 110 3.45 -11.43 5.63
C ARG A 110 4.18 -12.54 4.87
N ARG A 111 3.52 -13.10 3.85
CA ARG A 111 4.13 -14.05 2.92
C ARG A 111 4.25 -13.41 1.52
N PRO A 112 5.30 -13.72 0.74
CA PRO A 112 5.38 -13.28 -0.64
C PRO A 112 4.18 -13.79 -1.45
N SER A 113 3.62 -12.94 -2.33
CA SER A 113 2.58 -13.35 -3.27
C SER A 113 3.19 -14.03 -4.51
N PRO A 114 2.39 -14.67 -5.39
CA PRO A 114 2.89 -15.19 -6.67
C PRO A 114 3.63 -14.14 -7.50
N PHE A 115 3.17 -12.89 -7.47
CA PHE A 115 3.84 -11.78 -8.15
C PHE A 115 5.23 -11.47 -7.55
N HIS A 116 5.40 -11.62 -6.23
CA HIS A 116 6.73 -11.48 -5.62
C HIS A 116 7.67 -12.59 -6.08
N TRP A 117 7.17 -13.83 -6.14
CA TRP A 117 7.95 -14.98 -6.61
C TRP A 117 8.34 -14.84 -8.07
N GLU A 118 7.45 -14.36 -8.93
CA GLU A 118 7.77 -14.15 -10.35
C GLU A 118 8.90 -13.14 -10.56
N VAL A 119 8.89 -12.04 -9.80
CA VAL A 119 9.99 -11.06 -9.81
C VAL A 119 11.27 -11.68 -9.24
N SER A 120 11.17 -12.41 -8.14
CA SER A 120 12.27 -13.13 -7.49
C SER A 120 12.94 -14.14 -8.43
N ASP A 121 12.16 -14.94 -9.16
CA ASP A 121 12.68 -15.93 -10.12
C ASP A 121 13.44 -15.25 -11.26
N CYS A 122 12.96 -14.09 -11.71
CA CYS A 122 13.67 -13.30 -12.73
C CYS A 122 14.98 -12.72 -12.16
N LEU A 123 14.99 -12.22 -10.91
CA LEU A 123 16.22 -11.77 -10.25
C LEU A 123 17.23 -12.92 -10.07
N ALA A 124 16.76 -14.11 -9.69
CA ALA A 124 17.60 -15.30 -9.56
C ALA A 124 18.21 -15.69 -10.91
N ALA A 125 17.43 -15.65 -12.00
CA ALA A 125 17.93 -15.89 -13.35
C ALA A 125 18.94 -14.83 -13.83
N LEU A 126 18.93 -13.63 -13.23
CA LEU A 126 19.96 -12.60 -13.43
C LEU A 126 21.20 -12.82 -12.55
N GLY A 127 21.26 -13.89 -11.75
CA GLY A 127 22.34 -14.15 -10.81
C GLY A 127 22.31 -13.23 -9.57
N VAL A 128 21.19 -12.56 -9.29
CA VAL A 128 21.08 -11.64 -8.16
C VAL A 128 20.69 -12.40 -6.91
N ALA A 129 21.59 -12.47 -5.93
CA ALA A 129 21.28 -13.00 -4.62
C ALA A 129 20.35 -12.03 -3.86
N HIS A 130 19.20 -12.52 -3.38
CA HIS A 130 18.19 -11.69 -2.73
C HIS A 130 17.38 -12.47 -1.69
N ARG A 131 16.65 -11.74 -0.85
CA ARG A 131 15.73 -12.28 0.15
C ARG A 131 14.34 -11.69 -0.05
N ASN A 132 13.33 -12.56 -0.14
CA ASN A 132 11.93 -12.15 -0.18
C ASN A 132 11.35 -11.91 1.22
N THR A 133 10.46 -10.94 1.31
CA THR A 133 9.57 -10.61 2.42
C THR A 133 10.22 -10.76 3.79
N PHE A 134 10.87 -9.69 4.25
CA PHE A 134 11.42 -9.65 5.60
C PHE A 134 11.06 -8.36 6.31
N HIS A 135 11.11 -8.42 7.64
CA HIS A 135 10.73 -7.31 8.49
C HIS A 135 11.93 -6.38 8.72
N TRP A 136 11.69 -5.08 8.62
CA TRP A 136 12.66 -4.04 8.94
C TRP A 136 11.97 -2.86 9.64
N GLY A 137 12.31 -2.62 10.91
CA GLY A 137 11.67 -1.57 11.72
C GLY A 137 10.19 -1.87 11.96
N CYS A 138 9.30 -1.07 11.35
CA CYS A 138 7.85 -1.28 11.37
C CYS A 138 7.28 -1.64 9.97
N PHE A 139 8.16 -1.91 9.01
CA PHE A 139 7.81 -2.17 7.62
C PHE A 139 8.20 -3.58 7.19
N TRP A 140 7.52 -4.05 6.14
CA TRP A 140 7.93 -5.21 5.38
C TRP A 140 8.65 -4.74 4.12
N ILE A 141 9.83 -5.28 3.89
CA ILE A 141 10.57 -5.15 2.64
C ILE A 141 10.20 -6.34 1.76
N ASP A 142 9.73 -6.07 0.54
CA ASP A 142 9.22 -7.10 -0.36
C ASP A 142 10.37 -7.96 -0.92
N ILE A 143 11.43 -7.34 -1.47
CA ILE A 143 12.65 -8.02 -1.91
C ILE A 143 13.87 -7.16 -1.56
N GLY A 144 14.86 -7.72 -0.85
CA GLY A 144 16.14 -7.05 -0.56
C GLY A 144 17.30 -7.77 -1.23
N GLU A 145 18.20 -7.02 -1.89
CA GLU A 145 19.42 -7.59 -2.49
C GLU A 145 20.44 -7.93 -1.39
N ALA A 146 21.12 -9.07 -1.51
CA ALA A 146 22.02 -9.56 -0.47
C ALA A 146 23.38 -8.83 -0.46
N GLU A 147 23.87 -8.47 -1.64
CA GLU A 147 25.16 -7.78 -1.82
C GLU A 147 25.09 -6.31 -1.38
N ASP A 148 23.97 -5.65 -1.64
CA ASP A 148 23.70 -4.27 -1.26
C ASP A 148 22.54 -4.22 -0.26
N LYS A 149 22.89 -4.23 1.03
CA LYS A 149 21.93 -4.28 2.16
C LYS A 149 20.97 -3.08 2.22
N ARG A 150 21.21 -2.02 1.44
CA ARG A 150 20.33 -0.85 1.35
C ARG A 150 19.42 -0.89 0.13
N ARG A 151 19.67 -1.79 -0.82
CA ARG A 151 18.87 -1.90 -2.03
C ARG A 151 17.70 -2.83 -1.83
N CYS A 152 16.52 -2.32 -2.16
CA CYS A 152 15.31 -3.15 -2.15
C CYS A 152 14.39 -2.84 -3.34
N ILE A 153 13.60 -3.84 -3.69
CA ILE A 153 12.57 -3.78 -4.71
C ILE A 153 11.22 -4.01 -4.03
N PHE A 154 10.32 -3.05 -4.17
CA PHE A 154 8.91 -3.19 -3.80
C PHE A 154 8.11 -3.71 -4.99
N VAL A 155 7.21 -4.65 -4.72
CA VAL A 155 6.38 -5.30 -5.74
C VAL A 155 4.95 -4.77 -5.60
N ASP A 156 4.64 -3.76 -6.41
CA ASP A 156 3.43 -2.96 -6.28
C ASP A 156 2.26 -3.59 -7.05
N GLY A 157 1.45 -4.36 -6.33
CA GLY A 157 0.18 -4.91 -6.82
C GLY A 157 -0.91 -3.83 -7.00
N PRO A 158 -2.09 -4.19 -7.54
CA PRO A 158 -3.18 -3.24 -7.80
C PRO A 158 -3.61 -2.40 -6.60
N ALA A 159 -3.58 -2.97 -5.38
CA ALA A 159 -3.96 -2.27 -4.16
C ALA A 159 -2.99 -1.15 -3.73
N ALA A 160 -1.81 -1.04 -4.34
CA ALA A 160 -0.88 0.06 -4.12
C ALA A 160 -1.38 1.39 -4.73
N PHE A 161 -2.37 1.33 -5.63
CA PHE A 161 -2.88 2.43 -6.43
C PHE A 161 -4.34 2.77 -6.09
N TYR A 162 -4.79 3.97 -6.45
CA TYR A 162 -6.21 4.31 -6.43
C TYR A 162 -6.96 3.56 -7.55
N THR A 163 -8.17 3.10 -7.24
CA THR A 163 -9.01 2.31 -8.16
C THR A 163 -9.20 3.03 -9.49
N SER A 164 -9.11 2.26 -10.59
CA SER A 164 -9.17 2.76 -11.97
C SER A 164 -8.06 3.77 -12.35
N THR A 165 -6.98 3.88 -11.57
CA THR A 165 -5.88 4.79 -11.87
C THR A 165 -4.52 4.12 -11.69
N THR A 166 -3.48 4.82 -12.12
CA THR A 166 -2.07 4.48 -11.86
C THR A 166 -1.43 5.38 -10.80
N GLN A 167 -2.23 6.17 -10.07
CA GLN A 167 -1.74 7.03 -8.98
C GLN A 167 -1.54 6.21 -7.70
N TYR A 168 -0.39 6.38 -7.04
CA TYR A 168 -0.11 5.70 -5.77
C TYR A 168 -1.00 6.23 -4.65
N THR A 169 -1.38 5.32 -3.75
CA THR A 169 -2.09 5.67 -2.51
C THR A 169 -1.16 6.38 -1.51
N GLU A 170 -1.73 7.24 -0.64
CA GLU A 170 -0.94 7.91 0.40
C GLU A 170 -0.19 6.97 1.36
N PRO A 171 -0.73 5.80 1.77
CA PRO A 171 0.03 4.83 2.56
C PRO A 171 1.32 4.36 1.86
N VAL A 172 1.29 4.13 0.55
CA VAL A 172 2.47 3.69 -0.21
C VAL A 172 3.49 4.82 -0.34
N LYS A 173 3.02 6.03 -0.64
CA LYS A 173 3.87 7.24 -0.71
C LYS A 173 4.56 7.50 0.64
N LEU A 174 3.83 7.38 1.75
CA LEU A 174 4.39 7.53 3.09
C LEU A 174 5.42 6.45 3.43
N GLN A 175 5.11 5.17 3.18
CA GLN A 175 6.06 4.08 3.40
C GLN A 175 7.35 4.29 2.60
N HIS A 176 7.22 4.66 1.32
CA HIS A 176 8.36 4.95 0.46
C HIS A 176 9.24 6.05 1.06
N ARG A 177 8.62 7.18 1.39
CA ARG A 177 9.33 8.33 1.95
C ARG A 177 10.10 7.98 3.21
N VAL A 178 9.44 7.33 4.17
CA VAL A 178 10.08 6.98 5.45
C VAL A 178 11.28 6.06 5.22
N LEU A 179 11.15 5.05 4.35
CA LEU A 179 12.25 4.13 4.07
C LEU A 179 13.40 4.82 3.32
N SER A 180 13.08 5.65 2.31
CA SER A 180 14.09 6.42 1.56
C SER A 180 14.82 7.41 2.46
N ASP A 181 14.11 8.14 3.33
CA ASP A 181 14.70 9.07 4.29
C ASP A 181 15.58 8.34 5.33
N LEU A 182 15.33 7.04 5.57
CA LEU A 182 16.17 6.16 6.39
C LEU A 182 17.35 5.52 5.62
N GLY A 183 17.55 5.89 4.36
CA GLY A 183 18.69 5.49 3.55
C GLY A 183 18.52 4.21 2.72
N TRP A 184 17.28 3.78 2.46
CA TRP A 184 17.01 2.69 1.52
C TRP A 184 17.03 3.17 0.06
N ASP A 185 17.69 2.39 -0.80
CA ASP A 185 17.71 2.55 -2.25
C ASP A 185 16.53 1.77 -2.86
N ILE A 186 15.38 2.44 -2.90
CA ILE A 186 14.12 1.80 -3.25
C ILE A 186 13.87 1.86 -4.75
N ARG A 187 13.61 0.68 -5.33
CA ARG A 187 13.05 0.50 -6.68
C ARG A 187 11.67 -0.15 -6.58
N ARG A 188 10.85 0.01 -7.61
CA ARG A 188 9.46 -0.47 -7.62
C ARG A 188 9.14 -1.19 -8.92
N VAL A 189 8.59 -2.39 -8.82
CA VAL A 189 8.02 -3.15 -9.94
C VAL A 189 6.50 -2.99 -9.87
N ARG A 190 5.94 -2.23 -10.82
CA ARG A 190 4.50 -1.94 -10.87
C ARG A 190 3.78 -3.03 -11.65
N TRP A 191 2.64 -3.51 -11.12
CA TRP A 191 1.90 -4.63 -11.73
C TRP A 191 1.53 -4.40 -13.20
N PHE A 192 1.18 -3.17 -13.59
CA PHE A 192 0.72 -2.87 -14.95
C PHE A 192 1.86 -2.79 -15.97
N ASP A 193 3.07 -2.40 -15.55
CA ASP A 193 4.26 -2.49 -16.38
C ASP A 193 4.61 -3.96 -16.59
N TRP A 194 4.65 -4.70 -15.48
CA TRP A 194 5.06 -6.10 -15.45
C TRP A 194 4.15 -7.01 -16.28
N VAL A 195 2.83 -6.84 -16.13
CA VAL A 195 1.86 -7.63 -16.91
C VAL A 195 1.94 -7.31 -18.40
N GLY A 196 2.44 -6.13 -18.77
CA GLY A 196 2.63 -5.75 -20.16
C GLY A 196 3.83 -6.37 -20.86
N LEU A 197 4.73 -6.98 -20.11
CA LEU A 197 5.86 -7.73 -20.65
C LEU A 197 5.37 -9.10 -21.17
N LYS A 198 5.81 -9.47 -22.37
CA LYS A 198 5.28 -10.64 -23.09
C LYS A 198 5.94 -11.92 -22.61
N ASP A 199 7.26 -11.94 -22.59
CA ASP A 199 8.07 -13.12 -22.30
C ASP A 199 9.01 -12.91 -21.11
N LYS A 200 9.79 -13.94 -20.80
CA LYS A 200 10.76 -13.92 -19.71
C LYS A 200 11.94 -13.00 -20.04
N GLU A 201 12.35 -12.91 -21.30
CA GLU A 201 13.49 -12.07 -21.72
C GLU A 201 13.19 -10.59 -21.52
N ASP A 202 11.98 -10.14 -21.87
CA ASP A 202 11.48 -8.79 -21.61
C ASP A 202 11.52 -8.45 -20.11
N LYS A 203 11.10 -9.40 -19.25
CA LYS A 203 11.15 -9.25 -17.77
C LYS A 203 12.57 -9.16 -17.24
N LEU A 204 13.48 -9.98 -17.76
CA LEU A 204 14.90 -9.93 -17.39
C LEU A 204 15.53 -8.60 -17.83
N LYS A 205 15.23 -8.13 -19.03
CA LYS A 205 15.68 -6.83 -19.54
C LYS A 205 15.14 -5.69 -18.68
N PHE A 206 13.84 -5.69 -18.40
CA PHE A 206 13.19 -4.70 -17.52
C PHE A 206 13.87 -4.63 -16.14
N LEU A 207 14.14 -5.77 -15.50
CA LEU A 207 14.81 -5.78 -14.20
C LEU A 207 16.27 -5.33 -14.26
N LYS A 208 17.00 -5.67 -15.33
CA LYS A 208 18.36 -5.15 -15.54
C LYS A 208 18.36 -3.62 -15.61
N GLU A 209 17.46 -3.06 -16.41
CA GLU A 209 17.32 -1.60 -16.57
C GLU A 209 16.88 -0.93 -15.26
N LEU A 210 15.89 -1.49 -14.57
CA LEU A 210 15.42 -1.00 -13.27
C LEU A 210 16.54 -0.97 -12.22
N ARG A 211 17.38 -2.01 -12.18
CA ARG A 211 18.50 -2.09 -11.24
C ARG A 211 19.61 -1.10 -11.56
N ALA A 212 19.90 -0.87 -12.85
CA ALA A 212 20.90 0.09 -13.31
C ALA A 212 20.45 1.54 -13.11
N ALA A 213 19.14 1.81 -13.13
CA ALA A 213 18.59 3.14 -12.85
C ALA A 213 18.86 3.60 -11.40
N PRO A 214 18.95 4.93 -11.17
CA PRO A 214 19.04 5.47 -9.81
C PRO A 214 17.80 5.08 -8.98
N PRO A 215 17.91 5.00 -7.64
CA PRO A 215 16.76 4.79 -6.78
C PRO A 215 15.73 5.90 -6.96
N LEU A 216 14.46 5.59 -6.68
CA LEU A 216 13.40 6.59 -6.73
C LEU A 216 13.60 7.65 -5.63
N PRO A 217 13.23 8.92 -5.88
CA PRO A 217 13.36 9.99 -4.88
C PRO A 217 12.43 9.76 -3.69
N SER A 218 12.75 10.31 -2.52
CA SER A 218 11.97 10.03 -1.29
C SER A 218 10.50 10.45 -1.37
N LEU A 219 10.21 11.52 -2.13
CA LEU A 219 8.84 11.81 -2.55
C LEU A 219 8.52 10.96 -3.78
N LEU A 220 7.82 9.84 -3.55
CA LEU A 220 7.43 8.91 -4.61
C LEU A 220 6.57 9.61 -5.68
N PRO A 221 7.06 9.79 -6.92
CA PRO A 221 6.26 10.33 -7.99
C PRO A 221 5.21 9.30 -8.46
N ASP A 222 4.08 9.80 -8.93
CA ASP A 222 3.16 8.99 -9.73
C ASP A 222 3.82 8.65 -11.09
N PRO A 223 3.38 7.57 -11.77
CA PRO A 223 3.92 7.18 -13.06
C PRO A 223 3.88 8.33 -14.09
N THR A 224 4.97 8.53 -14.82
CA THR A 224 5.11 9.58 -15.84
C THR A 224 4.15 9.41 -17.01
N HIS A 225 3.82 8.17 -17.35
CA HIS A 225 2.85 7.80 -18.37
C HIS A 225 1.69 7.05 -17.71
N PRO A 226 0.72 7.78 -17.14
CA PRO A 226 -0.44 7.15 -16.52
C PRO A 226 -1.30 6.48 -17.59
N LEU A 227 -1.74 5.26 -17.31
CA LEU A 227 -2.70 4.54 -18.14
C LEU A 227 -4.10 5.16 -18.02
N SER A 228 -4.89 5.09 -19.09
CA SER A 228 -6.32 5.42 -19.06
C SER A 228 -7.09 4.42 -18.19
N GLU A 229 -8.32 4.77 -17.78
CA GLU A 229 -9.17 3.85 -17.04
C GLU A 229 -9.44 2.55 -17.82
N GLU A 230 -9.70 2.66 -19.13
CA GLU A 230 -9.91 1.51 -20.01
C GLU A 230 -8.68 0.61 -20.08
N GLU A 231 -7.49 1.20 -20.19
CA GLU A 231 -6.22 0.48 -20.20
C GLU A 231 -5.96 -0.22 -18.86
N VAL A 232 -6.22 0.44 -17.73
CA VAL A 232 -6.12 -0.17 -16.40
C VAL A 232 -7.05 -1.38 -16.31
N LEU A 233 -8.30 -1.25 -16.73
CA LEU A 233 -9.27 -2.35 -16.73
C LEU A 233 -8.82 -3.49 -17.64
N GLN A 234 -8.29 -3.20 -18.83
CA GLN A 234 -7.75 -4.20 -19.73
C GLN A 234 -6.58 -4.97 -19.09
N ARG A 235 -5.63 -4.26 -18.47
CA ARG A 235 -4.48 -4.86 -17.78
C ARG A 235 -4.92 -5.70 -16.59
N LEU A 236 -5.91 -5.27 -15.81
CA LEU A 236 -6.47 -6.06 -14.70
C LEU A 236 -7.11 -7.37 -15.18
N ARG A 237 -7.81 -7.35 -16.33
CA ARG A 237 -8.35 -8.58 -16.94
C ARG A 237 -7.22 -9.55 -17.31
N LEU A 238 -6.11 -9.06 -17.86
CA LEU A 238 -4.93 -9.89 -18.17
C LEU A 238 -4.32 -10.50 -16.89
N VAL A 239 -4.20 -9.73 -15.80
CA VAL A 239 -3.72 -10.25 -14.51
C VAL A 239 -4.63 -11.39 -14.02
N LYS A 240 -5.95 -11.18 -14.07
CA LYS A 240 -6.92 -12.19 -13.63
C LYS A 240 -6.82 -13.46 -14.47
N GLN A 241 -6.71 -13.34 -15.79
CA GLN A 241 -6.55 -14.48 -16.71
C GLN A 241 -5.27 -15.27 -16.41
N ARG A 242 -4.12 -14.58 -16.23
CA ARG A 242 -2.85 -15.23 -15.87
C ARG A 242 -2.92 -15.96 -14.53
N GLN A 243 -3.57 -15.36 -13.53
CA GLN A 243 -3.76 -16.01 -12.22
C GLN A 243 -4.62 -17.27 -12.31
N GLN A 244 -5.67 -17.25 -13.14
CA GLN A 244 -6.52 -18.43 -13.38
C GLN A 244 -5.73 -19.54 -14.07
N GLN A 245 -4.99 -19.23 -15.14
CA GLN A 245 -4.12 -20.18 -15.83
C GLN A 245 -3.09 -20.82 -14.90
N GLN A 246 -2.40 -20.02 -14.08
CA GLN A 246 -1.44 -20.54 -13.10
C GLN A 246 -2.08 -21.44 -12.03
N GLN A 247 -3.30 -21.13 -11.60
CA GLN A 247 -4.03 -21.97 -10.65
C GLN A 247 -4.45 -23.30 -11.29
N GLU A 248 -4.89 -23.28 -12.55
CA GLU A 248 -5.25 -24.48 -13.31
C GLU A 248 -4.02 -25.37 -13.56
N GLU A 249 -2.90 -24.80 -13.98
CA GLU A 249 -1.63 -25.51 -14.17
C GLU A 249 -1.11 -26.13 -12.86
N ALA A 250 -1.16 -25.37 -11.75
CA ALA A 250 -0.76 -25.87 -10.44
C ALA A 250 -1.68 -27.00 -9.95
N ALA A 251 -2.99 -26.89 -10.19
CA ALA A 251 -3.94 -27.95 -9.86
C ALA A 251 -3.71 -29.21 -10.71
N ALA A 252 -3.43 -29.06 -12.01
CA ALA A 252 -3.11 -30.17 -12.90
C ALA A 252 -1.80 -30.87 -12.49
N ALA A 253 -0.76 -30.10 -12.16
CA ALA A 253 0.52 -30.64 -11.68
C ALA A 253 0.36 -31.39 -10.35
N ALA A 254 -0.45 -30.85 -9.41
CA ALA A 254 -0.77 -31.52 -8.16
C ALA A 254 -1.50 -32.85 -8.40
N ALA A 255 -2.50 -32.87 -9.28
CA ALA A 255 -3.25 -34.08 -9.63
C ALA A 255 -2.37 -35.15 -10.32
N ALA A 256 -1.44 -34.74 -11.19
CA ALA A 256 -0.48 -35.64 -11.81
C ALA A 256 0.50 -36.24 -10.79
N SER A 257 0.93 -35.45 -9.79
CA SER A 257 1.81 -35.93 -8.71
C SER A 257 1.12 -36.87 -7.72
N SER A 258 -0.20 -36.72 -7.49
CA SER A 258 -0.95 -37.63 -6.62
C SER A 258 -1.34 -38.95 -7.30
N GLY A 259 -1.35 -39.00 -8.64
CA GLY A 259 -1.58 -40.23 -9.41
C GLY A 259 -0.37 -41.16 -9.53
N SER A 260 0.85 -40.68 -9.24
CA SER A 260 2.08 -41.48 -9.37
C SER A 260 2.51 -42.21 -8.09
N ALA A 261 1.75 -42.09 -7.00
CA ALA A 261 2.12 -42.62 -5.68
C ALA A 261 1.50 -44.00 -5.35
N VAL A 262 0.88 -44.70 -6.31
CA VAL A 262 0.13 -45.95 -6.02
C VAL A 262 0.75 -47.22 -6.65
N ASP A 263 1.80 -47.15 -7.47
CA ASP A 263 2.47 -48.35 -8.03
C ASP A 263 3.89 -48.54 -7.49
N LEU A 264 4.02 -48.75 -6.18
CA LEU A 264 5.17 -49.42 -5.57
C LEU A 264 4.71 -50.18 -4.33
N ASP A 265 4.03 -51.31 -4.55
CA ASP A 265 4.12 -52.44 -3.63
C ASP A 265 4.13 -53.74 -4.45
N LEU A 266 5.22 -54.48 -4.26
CA LEU A 266 5.54 -55.81 -4.78
C LEU A 266 4.75 -56.89 -4.04
#